data_AF-A0A2E2B3D6-F1
#
_entry.id   AF-A0A2E2B3D6-F1
#
_cell.length_a   1.000
_cell.length_b   1.000
_cell.length_c   1.000
_cell.angle_alpha   90.00
_cell.angle_beta   90.00
_cell.angle_gamma   90.00
#
_symmetry.space_group_name_H-M   'P 1'
#
loop_
_entity.id
_entity.type
_entity.pdbx_description
1 polymer ?
#
loop_
_entity_poly.entity_id
_entity_poly.type
_entity_poly.pdbx_seq_one_letter_code
_entity_poly.pdbx_strand_id
1 'polypeptide(L)'
;MFGNFIFQIVWFAQVQGTLASESTRPLATTLEPANESEHLMKKKILKTVLTGLAVLVGSFSTANAAVITGLTLGDSGSDTVYNSADPSLQSVADAYGFTVAGNDLSVANDQTQWQAFTVTGGAANVTFEYLGSSASYNNQLGVAWAPLTDPTNFSYLHAFTNNIDPVGTVATVTVEEDSIFAFYVNVNSGNEQFYSINDMNEDNKGSRVTDHFLIFDTDQGLLVGLEDIRYNKNSGKLGDQDYNDVIFKVNVAGVGVPEPASAALLIIGAGMLLGRNRKPRRGQVH
;
A
#
# COMPACT_ATOMS: atom_id res chain seq x y z
N MET A 1 39.91 13.85 33.55
CA MET A 1 40.80 14.13 32.40
C MET A 1 39.90 14.46 31.24
N PHE A 2 39.95 15.70 30.76
CA PHE A 2 39.13 16.21 29.66
C PHE A 2 39.81 15.85 28.33
N GLY A 3 39.04 15.27 27.40
CA GLY A 3 39.48 14.94 26.05
C GLY A 3 38.56 15.60 25.03
N ASN A 4 39.13 16.54 24.27
CA ASN A 4 38.53 17.30 23.17
C ASN A 4 38.06 16.40 22.02
N PHE A 5 36.95 16.75 21.37
CA PHE A 5 36.82 16.59 19.92
C PHE A 5 36.04 17.75 19.30
N ILE A 6 36.67 18.36 18.30
CA ILE A 6 36.24 19.48 17.46
C ILE A 6 35.56 18.88 16.22
N PHE A 7 34.43 19.43 15.77
CA PHE A 7 34.10 19.48 14.34
C PHE A 7 33.31 20.76 14.03
N GLN A 8 33.94 21.64 13.25
CA GLN A 8 33.29 22.70 12.47
C GLN A 8 32.76 22.08 11.17
N ILE A 9 31.53 22.41 10.80
CA ILE A 9 31.11 22.35 9.39
C ILE A 9 30.45 23.68 9.04
N VAL A 10 31.07 24.34 8.06
CA VAL A 10 30.65 25.56 7.36
C VAL A 10 29.61 25.18 6.31
N TRP A 11 28.54 25.96 6.17
CA TRP A 11 27.73 25.96 4.96
C TRP A 11 27.56 27.40 4.46
N PHE A 12 28.06 27.61 3.24
CA PHE A 12 27.82 28.78 2.39
C PHE A 12 27.09 28.28 1.15
N ALA A 13 25.91 28.81 0.87
CA ALA A 13 25.45 29.07 -0.49
C ALA A 13 24.23 30.01 -0.43
N GLN A 14 24.48 31.24 -0.84
CA GLN A 14 23.53 32.30 -1.13
C GLN A 14 23.48 32.45 -2.66
N VAL A 15 22.32 32.84 -3.21
CA VAL A 15 22.03 33.59 -4.48
C VAL A 15 20.62 33.17 -4.93
N GLN A 16 19.56 33.95 -4.66
CA GLN A 16 19.04 35.12 -5.41
C GLN A 16 18.52 34.81 -6.82
N GLY A 17 17.26 35.20 -7.13
CA GLY A 17 16.69 35.05 -8.48
C GLY A 17 15.23 35.46 -8.65
N THR A 18 14.99 36.76 -8.57
CA THR A 18 13.74 37.54 -8.53
C THR A 18 13.01 37.71 -9.89
N LEU A 19 11.66 37.68 -9.86
CA LEU A 19 10.62 38.45 -10.61
C LEU A 19 10.37 38.37 -12.15
N ALA A 20 9.09 38.69 -12.44
CA ALA A 20 8.45 39.34 -13.61
C ALA A 20 7.71 38.40 -14.57
N SER A 21 6.37 38.44 -14.76
CA SER A 21 5.34 39.47 -14.99
C SER A 21 4.90 39.54 -16.47
N GLU A 22 3.57 39.60 -16.64
CA GLU A 22 2.81 40.19 -17.74
C GLU A 22 3.00 39.65 -19.18
N SER A 23 1.88 39.34 -19.84
CA SER A 23 1.34 40.24 -20.88
C SER A 23 0.11 39.64 -21.58
N THR A 24 -0.68 40.55 -22.10
CA THR A 24 -2.09 40.55 -22.50
C THR A 24 -2.38 40.01 -23.92
N ARG A 25 -3.67 39.63 -24.10
CA ARG A 25 -4.55 39.53 -25.31
C ARG A 25 -4.20 40.53 -26.47
N PRO A 26 -4.71 40.42 -27.74
CA PRO A 26 -6.09 40.02 -28.12
C PRO A 26 -6.38 39.41 -29.52
N LEU A 27 -7.68 39.07 -29.67
CA LEU A 27 -8.61 39.01 -30.82
C LEU A 27 -8.17 39.51 -32.21
N ALA A 28 -8.59 38.77 -33.26
CA ALA A 28 -8.95 39.34 -34.56
C ALA A 28 -10.10 38.57 -35.23
N THR A 29 -11.19 39.31 -35.44
CA THR A 29 -12.35 39.15 -36.34
C THR A 29 -11.85 39.05 -37.81
N THR A 30 -12.53 38.53 -38.85
CA THR A 30 -13.81 38.98 -39.46
C THR A 30 -14.08 38.20 -40.78
N LEU A 31 -15.37 38.09 -41.15
CA LEU A 31 -16.01 38.14 -42.50
C LEU A 31 -16.13 36.90 -43.42
N GLU A 32 -17.40 36.47 -43.54
CA GLU A 32 -18.19 35.94 -44.68
C GLU A 32 -18.03 36.71 -46.03
N PRO A 33 -18.72 36.36 -47.15
CA PRO A 33 -19.36 35.10 -47.61
C PRO A 33 -19.07 34.78 -49.10
N ALA A 34 -19.75 33.76 -49.63
CA ALA A 34 -20.44 33.73 -50.95
C ALA A 34 -20.05 32.60 -51.93
N ASN A 35 -21.06 31.75 -52.12
CA ASN A 35 -21.63 31.27 -53.37
C ASN A 35 -20.98 30.15 -54.19
N GLU A 36 -21.91 29.31 -54.67
CA GLU A 36 -21.87 28.52 -55.91
C GLU A 36 -20.94 27.29 -55.96
N SER A 37 -21.53 26.11 -55.84
CA SER A 37 -21.81 25.30 -57.03
C SER A 37 -22.50 23.99 -56.66
N GLU A 38 -23.83 24.02 -56.72
CA GLU A 38 -24.65 22.84 -57.01
C GLU A 38 -24.32 22.32 -58.40
N HIS A 39 -23.39 21.38 -58.51
CA HIS A 39 -23.41 20.29 -59.50
C HIS A 39 -22.08 19.54 -59.39
N LEU A 40 -22.12 18.21 -59.46
CA LEU A 40 -20.96 17.29 -59.47
C LEU A 40 -20.46 16.81 -58.10
N MET A 41 -21.26 16.03 -57.34
CA MET A 41 -20.67 14.94 -56.56
C MET A 41 -21.58 13.77 -56.18
N LYS A 42 -22.58 13.40 -56.99
CA LYS A 42 -23.34 12.14 -56.81
C LYS A 42 -22.58 10.86 -57.22
N LYS A 43 -21.24 10.89 -57.26
CA LYS A 43 -20.37 9.73 -57.54
C LYS A 43 -19.20 9.51 -56.57
N LYS A 44 -19.20 10.18 -55.39
CA LYS A 44 -18.18 9.96 -54.33
C LYS A 44 -18.76 9.59 -52.96
N ILE A 45 -19.86 8.85 -52.90
CA ILE A 45 -20.43 8.34 -51.62
C ILE A 45 -20.02 6.87 -51.34
N LEU A 46 -19.09 6.31 -52.12
CA LEU A 46 -18.62 4.93 -51.88
C LEU A 46 -17.11 4.80 -51.99
N LYS A 47 -16.36 5.69 -51.32
CA LYS A 47 -14.91 5.54 -51.13
C LYS A 47 -14.32 6.37 -49.97
N THR A 48 -15.11 6.67 -48.94
CA THR A 48 -14.64 7.40 -47.75
C THR A 48 -15.38 6.96 -46.49
N VAL A 49 -15.19 5.71 -46.05
CA VAL A 49 -15.56 5.28 -44.67
C VAL A 49 -14.47 4.40 -44.02
N LEU A 50 -13.36 4.08 -44.70
CA LEU A 50 -12.31 3.22 -44.13
C LEU A 50 -11.02 3.95 -43.71
N THR A 51 -11.07 5.27 -43.53
CA THR A 51 -9.92 6.06 -43.08
C THR A 51 -10.33 6.97 -41.91
N GLY A 52 -10.81 6.34 -40.85
CA GLY A 52 -11.30 7.03 -39.65
C GLY A 52 -11.21 6.18 -38.40
N LEU A 53 -10.28 5.22 -38.37
CA LEU A 53 -9.89 4.52 -37.17
C LEU A 53 -8.37 4.54 -37.07
N ALA A 54 -7.78 5.74 -37.17
CA ALA A 54 -6.56 6.03 -36.45
C ALA A 54 -6.96 5.98 -34.97
N VAL A 55 -6.95 4.77 -34.42
CA VAL A 55 -7.05 4.54 -32.99
C VAL A 55 -6.03 5.47 -32.37
N LEU A 56 -6.52 6.45 -31.61
CA LEU A 56 -5.75 7.14 -30.61
C LEU A 56 -5.25 6.04 -29.66
N VAL A 57 -4.16 5.37 -30.03
CA VAL A 57 -3.26 4.75 -29.07
C VAL A 57 -2.53 5.93 -28.46
N GLY A 58 -3.28 6.75 -27.72
CA GLY A 58 -2.68 7.63 -26.75
C GLY A 58 -1.84 6.69 -25.91
N SER A 59 -0.55 6.97 -25.83
CA SER A 59 0.33 6.34 -24.87
C SER A 59 -0.28 6.63 -23.50
N PHE A 60 -1.18 5.76 -23.05
CA PHE A 60 -1.54 5.68 -21.67
C PHE A 60 -0.21 5.34 -21.00
N SER A 61 0.45 6.34 -20.42
CA SER A 61 1.42 6.06 -19.38
C SER A 61 0.59 5.33 -18.33
N THR A 62 0.65 4.01 -18.37
CA THR A 62 0.18 3.20 -17.27
C THR A 62 1.01 3.69 -16.10
N ALA A 63 0.43 4.53 -15.25
CA ALA A 63 0.98 4.73 -13.93
C ALA A 63 1.13 3.31 -13.39
N ASN A 64 2.37 2.86 -13.25
CA ASN A 64 2.62 1.54 -12.72
C ASN A 64 1.97 1.55 -11.33
N ALA A 65 1.18 0.53 -11.04
CA ALA A 65 0.67 0.38 -9.69
C ALA A 65 1.89 0.25 -8.76
N ALA A 66 1.82 0.89 -7.59
CA ALA A 66 2.87 0.71 -6.59
C ALA A 66 3.02 -0.79 -6.28
N VAL A 67 4.26 -1.26 -6.29
CA VAL A 67 4.64 -2.62 -5.94
C VAL A 67 5.19 -2.58 -4.53
N ILE A 68 4.59 -3.38 -3.66
CA ILE A 68 5.03 -3.55 -2.28
C ILE A 68 5.55 -4.96 -2.07
N THR A 69 6.74 -5.04 -1.47
CA THR A 69 7.43 -6.30 -1.19
C THR A 69 7.76 -6.38 0.30
N GLY A 70 7.27 -7.41 0.97
CA GLY A 70 7.63 -7.71 2.36
C GLY A 70 9.08 -8.17 2.49
N LEU A 71 9.75 -7.71 3.54
CA LEU A 71 11.15 -8.00 3.85
C LEU A 71 11.27 -8.71 5.19
N THR A 72 12.07 -9.77 5.22
CA THR A 72 12.51 -10.43 6.46
C THR A 72 13.93 -9.98 6.81
N LEU A 73 14.12 -9.39 7.99
CA LEU A 73 15.36 -8.73 8.41
C LEU A 73 16.06 -9.50 9.55
N GLY A 74 16.27 -10.80 9.34
CA GLY A 74 17.01 -11.67 10.27
C GLY A 74 16.13 -12.43 11.26
N ASP A 75 14.83 -12.18 11.28
CA ASP A 75 13.84 -13.09 11.85
C ASP A 75 13.79 -14.40 11.06
N SER A 76 13.66 -15.52 11.76
CA SER A 76 13.88 -16.86 11.21
C SER A 76 12.95 -17.93 11.78
N GLY A 77 12.07 -17.59 12.71
CA GLY A 77 11.13 -18.54 13.29
C GLY A 77 9.81 -17.90 13.68
N SER A 78 8.76 -18.70 13.64
CA SER A 78 7.46 -18.30 14.15
C SER A 78 7.51 -18.07 15.66
N ASP A 79 6.74 -17.10 16.10
CA ASP A 79 6.56 -16.76 17.48
C ASP A 79 5.53 -17.65 18.17
N THR A 80 5.70 -17.84 19.47
CA THR A 80 4.71 -18.57 20.27
C THR A 80 3.56 -17.63 20.62
N VAL A 81 2.36 -17.93 20.13
CA VAL A 81 1.13 -17.22 20.46
C VAL A 81 0.41 -17.95 21.59
N TYR A 82 0.21 -17.28 22.72
CA TYR A 82 -0.61 -17.81 23.81
C TYR A 82 -2.05 -17.33 23.67
N ASN A 83 -3.00 -18.23 23.89
CA ASN A 83 -4.40 -17.85 23.99
C ASN A 83 -4.66 -17.26 25.39
N SER A 84 -4.94 -15.96 25.44
CA SER A 84 -5.33 -15.22 26.64
C SER A 84 -6.78 -14.72 26.54
N ALA A 85 -7.10 -13.67 27.30
CA ALA A 85 -8.41 -13.02 27.34
C ALA A 85 -8.87 -12.46 25.98
N ASP A 86 -10.17 -12.18 25.88
CA ASP A 86 -10.79 -11.64 24.68
C ASP A 86 -10.53 -10.14 24.50
N PRO A 87 -10.34 -9.66 23.26
CA PRO A 87 -10.34 -10.46 22.03
C PRO A 87 -9.00 -11.17 21.80
N SER A 88 -8.99 -12.50 21.61
CA SER A 88 -7.77 -13.18 21.15
C SER A 88 -7.55 -12.96 19.65
N LEU A 89 -6.30 -13.00 19.18
CA LEU A 89 -5.97 -12.83 17.76
C LEU A 89 -6.70 -13.85 16.86
N GLN A 90 -6.80 -15.11 17.29
CA GLN A 90 -7.56 -16.14 16.57
C GLN A 90 -9.06 -15.80 16.54
N SER A 91 -9.65 -15.34 17.65
CA SER A 91 -11.07 -14.97 17.66
C SER A 91 -11.40 -13.81 16.72
N VAL A 92 -10.48 -12.84 16.58
CA VAL A 92 -10.62 -11.75 15.62
C VAL A 92 -10.48 -12.28 14.20
N ALA A 93 -9.49 -13.14 13.95
CA ALA A 93 -9.32 -13.77 12.63
C ALA A 93 -10.60 -14.49 12.19
N ASP A 94 -11.19 -15.31 13.06
CA ASP A 94 -12.40 -16.08 12.80
C ASP A 94 -13.62 -15.16 12.59
N ALA A 95 -13.78 -14.14 13.44
CA ALA A 95 -14.92 -13.22 13.39
C ALA A 95 -14.96 -12.38 12.10
N TYR A 96 -13.79 -12.02 11.57
CA TYR A 96 -13.64 -11.27 10.32
C TYR A 96 -13.46 -12.18 9.09
N GLY A 97 -13.41 -13.50 9.28
CA GLY A 97 -13.31 -14.49 8.20
C GLY A 97 -11.99 -14.42 7.45
N PHE A 98 -10.87 -14.20 8.15
CA PHE A 98 -9.54 -14.21 7.56
C PHE A 98 -9.15 -15.63 7.13
N THR A 99 -8.62 -15.74 5.91
CA THR A 99 -8.22 -17.01 5.33
C THR A 99 -6.84 -16.92 4.67
N VAL A 100 -6.15 -18.05 4.58
CA VAL A 100 -4.88 -18.20 3.86
C VAL A 100 -5.05 -19.30 2.82
N ALA A 101 -4.94 -18.92 1.54
CA ALA A 101 -5.18 -19.82 0.42
C ALA A 101 -6.55 -20.53 0.51
N GLY A 102 -7.57 -19.80 0.99
CA GLY A 102 -8.95 -20.28 1.15
C GLY A 102 -9.21 -21.17 2.36
N ASN A 103 -8.25 -21.38 3.26
CA ASN A 103 -8.43 -22.09 4.53
C ASN A 103 -8.47 -21.11 5.70
N ASP A 104 -9.14 -21.46 6.79
CA ASP A 104 -9.16 -20.65 8.01
C ASP A 104 -7.74 -20.36 8.50
N LEU A 105 -7.46 -19.11 8.88
CA LEU A 105 -6.15 -18.69 9.38
C LEU A 105 -5.78 -19.45 10.66
N SER A 106 -4.55 -19.96 10.73
CA SER A 106 -3.93 -20.50 11.94
C SER A 106 -2.89 -19.52 12.48
N VAL A 107 -3.20 -18.85 13.59
CA VAL A 107 -2.26 -17.86 14.19
C VAL A 107 -0.92 -18.45 14.62
N ALA A 108 -0.84 -19.77 14.79
CA ALA A 108 0.39 -20.48 15.14
C ALA A 108 1.25 -20.86 13.93
N ASN A 109 0.66 -21.06 12.74
CA ASN A 109 1.35 -21.66 11.60
C ASN A 109 1.47 -20.72 10.40
N ASP A 110 0.56 -19.76 10.26
CA ASP A 110 0.47 -18.89 9.07
C ASP A 110 1.15 -17.54 9.27
N GLN A 111 2.01 -17.44 10.30
CA GLN A 111 2.81 -16.24 10.55
C GLN A 111 3.79 -16.02 9.41
N THR A 112 3.86 -14.77 8.93
CA THR A 112 4.98 -14.32 8.12
C THR A 112 6.15 -13.94 9.01
N GLN A 113 7.29 -13.69 8.37
CA GLN A 113 8.51 -13.20 9.03
C GLN A 113 8.84 -11.81 8.50
N TRP A 114 7.82 -11.10 8.00
CA TRP A 114 7.98 -9.78 7.44
C TRP A 114 8.12 -8.78 8.57
N GLN A 115 9.10 -7.88 8.44
CA GLN A 115 9.43 -6.88 9.43
C GLN A 115 9.40 -5.47 8.84
N ALA A 116 9.50 -5.38 7.51
CA ALA A 116 9.42 -4.14 6.75
C ALA A 116 8.89 -4.40 5.34
N PHE A 117 8.63 -3.34 4.61
CA PHE A 117 8.09 -3.36 3.26
C PHE A 117 8.79 -2.32 2.39
N THR A 118 9.14 -2.65 1.15
CA THR A 118 9.66 -1.67 0.18
C THR A 118 8.58 -1.24 -0.79
N VAL A 119 8.57 0.04 -1.17
CA VAL A 119 7.64 0.62 -2.13
C VAL A 119 8.39 1.00 -3.41
N THR A 120 7.94 0.51 -4.56
CA THR A 120 8.54 0.81 -5.89
C THR A 120 7.46 0.98 -6.96
N GLY A 121 7.77 1.63 -8.08
CA GLY A 121 6.85 1.78 -9.22
C GLY A 121 5.78 2.87 -9.04
N GLY A 122 5.72 3.50 -7.87
CA GLY A 122 4.85 4.63 -7.53
C GLY A 122 4.64 4.72 -6.02
N ALA A 123 4.09 5.84 -5.54
CA ALA A 123 3.68 5.97 -4.14
C ALA A 123 2.53 5.01 -3.81
N ALA A 124 2.55 4.43 -2.62
CA ALA A 124 1.57 3.46 -2.15
C ALA A 124 0.64 4.03 -1.08
N ASN A 125 -0.64 3.67 -1.17
CA ASN A 125 -1.60 3.92 -0.10
C ASN A 125 -1.68 2.69 0.80
N VAL A 126 -1.35 2.87 2.07
CA VAL A 126 -1.44 1.87 3.13
C VAL A 126 -2.68 2.19 3.95
N THR A 127 -3.70 1.35 3.83
CA THR A 127 -4.98 1.52 4.50
C THR A 127 -5.06 0.60 5.72
N PHE A 128 -5.20 1.20 6.89
CA PHE A 128 -5.38 0.55 8.17
C PHE A 128 -6.86 0.45 8.50
N GLU A 129 -7.27 -0.66 9.09
CA GLU A 129 -8.58 -0.83 9.73
C GLU A 129 -8.38 -1.40 11.13
N TYR A 130 -8.84 -0.67 12.14
CA TYR A 130 -8.69 -1.06 13.54
C TYR A 130 -9.72 -2.14 13.92
N LEU A 131 -9.26 -3.30 14.41
CA LEU A 131 -10.12 -4.47 14.67
C LEU A 131 -10.38 -4.72 16.16
N GLY A 132 -9.55 -4.20 17.05
CA GLY A 132 -9.73 -4.38 18.50
C GLY A 132 -8.44 -4.26 19.29
N SER A 133 -8.56 -4.27 20.61
CA SER A 133 -7.47 -4.10 21.57
C SER A 133 -7.90 -4.66 22.92
N SER A 134 -7.01 -5.37 23.59
CA SER A 134 -7.11 -5.73 25.01
C SER A 134 -6.39 -4.71 25.92
N ALA A 135 -5.49 -3.90 25.34
CA ALA A 135 -4.66 -2.95 26.06
C ALA A 135 -5.50 -1.86 26.76
N SER A 136 -5.20 -1.64 28.04
CA SER A 136 -5.91 -0.68 28.89
C SER A 136 -5.46 0.79 28.73
N TYR A 137 -4.47 1.05 27.87
CA TYR A 137 -3.89 2.35 27.60
C TYR A 137 -3.88 2.67 26.10
N ASN A 138 -3.52 3.91 25.77
CA ASN A 138 -3.54 4.40 24.40
C ASN A 138 -2.23 4.06 23.69
N ASN A 139 -2.31 3.49 22.51
CA ASN A 139 -1.25 3.10 21.59
C ASN A 139 -1.54 3.82 20.29
N GLN A 140 -0.63 4.71 19.89
CA GLN A 140 -0.72 5.39 18.61
C GLN A 140 -0.04 4.52 17.56
N LEU A 141 -0.81 4.02 16.61
CA LEU A 141 -0.32 3.16 15.55
C LEU A 141 -0.20 3.91 14.23
N GLY A 142 0.72 3.42 13.41
CA GLY A 142 0.88 3.86 12.04
C GLY A 142 2.10 3.26 11.39
N VAL A 143 2.75 4.05 10.56
CA VAL A 143 3.90 3.64 9.75
C VAL A 143 5.11 4.50 10.09
N ALA A 144 6.23 3.87 10.36
CA ALA A 144 7.54 4.49 10.25
C ALA A 144 8.06 4.23 8.82
N TRP A 145 8.42 5.26 8.08
CA TRP A 145 8.97 5.12 6.72
C TRP A 145 10.23 5.95 6.52
N ALA A 146 11.10 5.52 5.61
CA ALA A 146 12.31 6.23 5.23
C ALA A 146 12.59 6.04 3.73
N PRO A 147 13.22 7.00 3.04
CA PRO A 147 13.73 6.78 1.69
C PRO A 147 14.74 5.62 1.65
N LEU A 148 14.75 4.82 0.59
CA LEU A 148 15.73 3.73 0.42
C LEU A 148 17.18 4.23 0.33
N THR A 149 17.36 5.51 -0.02
CA THR A 149 18.67 6.19 -0.04
C THR A 149 19.19 6.50 1.36
N ASP A 150 18.33 6.52 2.38
CA ASP A 150 18.67 6.71 3.79
C ASP A 150 17.69 5.93 4.69
N PRO A 151 17.81 4.58 4.75
CA PRO A 151 16.85 3.71 5.44
C PRO A 151 17.00 3.76 6.98
N THR A 152 17.67 4.77 7.51
CA THR A 152 17.92 4.95 8.95
C THR A 152 17.20 6.15 9.55
N ASN A 153 16.70 7.06 8.71
CA ASN A 153 16.05 8.30 9.12
C ASN A 153 14.52 8.21 8.93
N PHE A 154 13.86 7.53 9.86
CA PHE A 154 12.42 7.27 9.76
C PHE A 154 11.56 8.50 10.12
N SER A 155 10.55 8.76 9.30
CA SER A 155 9.44 9.65 9.57
C SER A 155 8.20 8.85 9.95
N TYR A 156 7.37 9.39 10.85
CA TYR A 156 6.17 8.73 11.32
C TYR A 156 4.90 9.29 10.66
N LEU A 157 4.03 8.38 10.21
CA LEU A 157 2.69 8.66 9.71
C LEU A 157 1.67 7.96 10.60
N HIS A 158 0.86 8.75 11.30
CA HIS A 158 -0.17 8.26 12.20
C HIS A 158 -1.38 7.69 11.43
N ALA A 159 -1.91 6.56 11.91
CA ALA A 159 -3.15 5.96 11.40
C ALA A 159 -4.31 6.10 12.40
N PHE A 160 -4.18 5.54 13.61
CA PHE A 160 -5.23 5.55 14.64
C PHE A 160 -4.64 5.36 16.04
N THR A 161 -5.43 5.62 17.08
CA THR A 161 -5.11 5.39 18.48
C THR A 161 -6.16 4.48 19.13
N ASN A 162 -5.79 3.30 19.64
CA ASN A 162 -6.74 2.46 20.39
C ASN A 162 -7.25 3.22 21.64
N ASN A 163 -8.42 2.84 22.17
CA ASN A 163 -9.13 3.52 23.26
C ASN A 163 -9.57 4.97 22.98
N ILE A 164 -9.21 5.55 21.82
CA ILE A 164 -9.73 6.83 21.32
C ILE A 164 -10.60 6.58 20.09
N ASP A 165 -10.05 5.87 19.10
CA ASP A 165 -10.74 5.53 17.87
C ASP A 165 -11.59 4.26 18.06
N PRO A 166 -12.85 4.22 17.58
CA PRO A 166 -13.69 3.04 17.70
C PRO A 166 -13.23 1.92 16.77
N VAL A 167 -13.51 0.66 17.15
CA VAL A 167 -13.32 -0.51 16.28
C VAL A 167 -14.05 -0.31 14.95
N GLY A 168 -13.41 -0.66 13.84
CA GLY A 168 -13.84 -0.38 12.47
C GLY A 168 -13.36 0.96 11.92
N THR A 169 -12.57 1.74 12.66
CA THR A 169 -11.96 2.98 12.14
C THR A 169 -10.99 2.63 11.01
N VAL A 170 -11.14 3.32 9.88
CA VAL A 170 -10.27 3.18 8.71
C VAL A 170 -9.45 4.44 8.49
N ALA A 171 -8.14 4.29 8.37
CA ALA A 171 -7.21 5.38 8.08
C ALA A 171 -6.32 5.00 6.90
N THR A 172 -5.95 5.96 6.06
CA THR A 172 -5.03 5.72 4.94
C THR A 172 -3.87 6.69 5.02
N VAL A 173 -2.67 6.14 4.94
CA VAL A 173 -1.42 6.90 4.85
C VAL A 173 -0.78 6.63 3.49
N THR A 174 -0.10 7.63 2.93
CA THR A 174 0.64 7.48 1.67
C THR A 174 2.12 7.36 1.98
N VAL A 175 2.75 6.30 1.47
CA VAL A 175 4.18 6.07 1.55
C VAL A 175 4.77 6.31 0.16
N GLU A 176 5.78 7.17 0.07
CA GLU A 176 6.37 7.58 -1.21
C GLU A 176 7.05 6.43 -1.97
N GLU A 177 7.22 6.58 -3.28
CA GLU A 177 8.04 5.67 -4.08
C GLU A 177 9.50 5.65 -3.57
N ASP A 178 10.20 4.54 -3.81
CA ASP A 178 11.60 4.35 -3.43
C ASP A 178 11.85 4.50 -1.92
N SER A 179 10.92 3.95 -1.13
CA SER A 179 10.97 3.97 0.32
C SER A 179 10.91 2.57 0.94
N ILE A 180 11.30 2.49 2.20
CA ILE A 180 11.06 1.37 3.10
C ILE A 180 10.11 1.84 4.20
N PHE A 181 9.19 0.99 4.61
CA PHE A 181 8.35 1.26 5.76
C PHE A 181 8.15 0.05 6.66
N ALA A 182 7.84 0.31 7.92
CA ALA A 182 7.56 -0.68 8.95
C ALA A 182 6.39 -0.20 9.81
N PHE A 183 5.68 -1.13 10.43
CA PHE A 183 4.70 -0.78 11.46
C PHE A 183 5.39 -0.23 12.70
N TYR A 184 4.74 0.76 13.29
CA TYR A 184 5.21 1.50 14.44
C TYR A 184 4.06 1.68 15.43
N VAL A 185 4.38 1.58 16.72
CA VAL A 185 3.50 1.96 17.81
C VAL A 185 4.24 2.88 18.80
N ASN A 186 3.54 3.92 19.27
CA ASN A 186 3.94 4.70 20.43
C ASN A 186 2.97 4.45 21.59
N VAL A 187 3.50 3.90 22.69
CA VAL A 187 2.73 3.55 23.88
C VAL A 187 2.52 4.78 24.76
N ASN A 188 1.26 5.07 25.06
CA ASN A 188 0.75 6.16 25.88
C ASN A 188 1.27 7.56 25.48
N SER A 189 1.57 7.78 24.20
CA SER A 189 2.25 8.99 23.71
C SER A 189 3.57 9.29 24.44
N GLY A 190 4.17 8.25 25.03
CA GLY A 190 5.36 8.33 25.86
C GLY A 190 6.66 8.18 25.06
N ASN A 191 7.69 7.74 25.76
CA ASN A 191 9.00 7.45 25.18
C ASN A 191 9.12 5.99 24.71
N GLU A 192 8.11 5.16 24.93
CA GLU A 192 8.13 3.75 24.56
C GLU A 192 7.57 3.60 23.16
N GLN A 193 8.43 3.13 22.28
CA GLN A 193 8.17 2.98 20.86
C GLN A 193 8.61 1.59 20.45
N PHE A 194 7.74 0.92 19.71
CA PHE A 194 8.05 -0.39 19.14
C PHE A 194 7.84 -0.37 17.64
N TYR A 195 8.67 -1.15 16.96
CA TYR A 195 8.73 -1.28 15.52
C TYR A 195 8.57 -2.76 15.15
N SER A 196 8.02 -3.03 13.98
CA SER A 196 8.06 -4.39 13.40
C SER A 196 9.47 -4.82 12.98
N ILE A 197 10.42 -3.89 12.86
CA ILE A 197 11.84 -4.20 12.66
C ILE A 197 12.49 -4.43 14.03
N ASN A 198 12.76 -5.69 14.38
CA ASN A 198 13.32 -6.06 15.69
C ASN A 198 14.59 -5.30 16.07
N ASP A 199 15.51 -5.10 15.13
CA ASP A 199 16.79 -4.44 15.39
C ASP A 199 16.65 -2.93 15.71
N MET A 200 15.46 -2.35 15.49
CA MET A 200 15.11 -1.00 15.92
C MET A 200 14.56 -0.94 17.35
N ASN A 201 14.13 -2.08 17.92
CA ASN A 201 13.64 -2.16 19.29
C ASN A 201 14.81 -2.34 20.26
N GLU A 202 15.05 -1.36 21.14
CA GLU A 202 16.21 -1.38 22.04
C GLU A 202 16.20 -2.55 23.04
N ASP A 203 15.02 -2.97 23.47
CA ASP A 203 14.81 -4.03 24.46
C ASP A 203 15.07 -5.43 23.91
N ASN A 204 14.83 -5.61 22.61
CA ASN A 204 14.87 -6.89 21.92
C ASN A 204 15.92 -6.97 20.80
N LYS A 205 16.76 -5.94 20.66
CA LYS A 205 17.82 -5.87 19.66
C LYS A 205 18.69 -7.13 19.65
N GLY A 206 18.81 -7.75 18.47
CA GLY A 206 19.56 -9.00 18.28
C GLY A 206 18.81 -10.29 18.63
N SER A 207 17.57 -10.21 19.14
CA SER A 207 16.66 -11.36 19.15
C SER A 207 16.14 -11.62 17.74
N ARG A 208 16.10 -12.89 17.35
CA ARG A 208 15.82 -13.34 15.98
C ARG A 208 14.54 -14.17 15.86
N VAL A 209 13.70 -14.11 16.89
CA VAL A 209 12.54 -15.00 17.02
C VAL A 209 11.35 -14.27 17.62
N THR A 210 11.58 -13.38 18.58
CA THR A 210 10.48 -12.70 19.26
C THR A 210 10.27 -11.32 18.66
N ASP A 211 9.05 -11.02 18.23
CA ASP A 211 8.70 -9.82 17.50
C ASP A 211 7.59 -9.08 18.26
N HIS A 212 7.60 -7.75 18.29
CA HIS A 212 6.48 -6.97 18.84
C HIS A 212 5.24 -7.02 17.96
N PHE A 213 5.39 -7.44 16.70
CA PHE A 213 4.33 -7.46 15.70
C PHE A 213 4.30 -8.84 15.05
N LEU A 214 3.14 -9.50 15.06
CA LEU A 214 2.88 -10.65 14.21
C LEU A 214 2.10 -10.23 12.98
N ILE A 215 2.62 -10.59 11.81
CA ILE A 215 2.03 -10.25 10.52
C ILE A 215 1.64 -11.52 9.80
N PHE A 216 0.41 -11.57 9.30
CA PHE A 216 -0.14 -12.67 8.52
C PHE A 216 -0.50 -12.15 7.13
N ASP A 217 -0.01 -12.80 6.08
CA ASP A 217 -0.41 -12.52 4.70
C ASP A 217 -1.64 -13.35 4.36
N THR A 218 -2.80 -12.68 4.28
CA THR A 218 -4.11 -13.33 4.15
C THR A 218 -4.75 -12.99 2.82
N ASP A 219 -5.78 -13.74 2.44
CA ASP A 219 -6.56 -13.49 1.23
C ASP A 219 -7.30 -12.13 1.26
N GLN A 220 -7.41 -11.52 2.44
CA GLN A 220 -8.10 -10.24 2.68
C GLN A 220 -7.13 -9.06 2.88
N GLY A 221 -5.81 -9.25 2.78
CA GLY A 221 -4.77 -8.28 3.11
C GLY A 221 -3.88 -8.77 4.25
N LEU A 222 -3.21 -7.86 4.96
CA LEU A 222 -2.43 -8.24 6.14
C LEU A 222 -3.30 -8.19 7.39
N LEU A 223 -3.24 -9.23 8.21
CA LEU A 223 -3.67 -9.15 9.62
C LEU A 223 -2.42 -8.90 10.47
N VAL A 224 -2.51 -7.96 11.42
CA VAL A 224 -1.40 -7.62 12.29
C VAL A 224 -1.87 -7.62 13.75
N GLY A 225 -1.18 -8.38 14.58
CA GLY A 225 -1.30 -8.37 16.04
C GLY A 225 -0.08 -7.71 16.66
N LEU A 226 -0.28 -6.95 17.73
CA LEU A 226 0.76 -6.22 18.46
C LEU A 226 0.84 -6.73 19.89
N GLU A 227 2.07 -6.81 20.39
CA GLU A 227 2.42 -6.90 21.80
C GLU A 227 3.22 -5.64 22.19
N ASP A 228 2.70 -4.86 23.15
CA ASP A 228 3.27 -3.57 23.55
C ASP A 228 4.10 -3.63 24.84
N ILE A 229 4.33 -4.83 25.36
CA ILE A 229 5.16 -5.07 26.55
C ILE A 229 6.60 -5.40 26.16
N ARG A 230 7.55 -4.78 26.87
CA ARG A 230 8.98 -4.95 26.65
C ARG A 230 9.48 -6.40 26.74
N TYR A 231 10.52 -6.69 25.97
CA TYR A 231 11.22 -7.97 26.00
C TYR A 231 11.95 -8.20 27.33
N ASN A 232 11.61 -9.30 27.99
CA ASN A 232 12.29 -9.76 29.19
C ASN A 232 13.39 -10.77 28.84
N LYS A 233 14.65 -10.30 28.86
CA LYS A 233 15.85 -11.11 28.56
C LYS A 233 16.05 -12.31 29.49
N ASN A 234 15.48 -12.30 30.70
CA ASN A 234 15.63 -13.42 31.64
C ASN A 234 14.69 -14.58 31.30
N SER A 235 13.46 -14.28 30.86
CA SER A 235 12.49 -15.29 30.42
C SER A 235 12.58 -15.60 28.93
N GLY A 236 13.20 -14.72 28.14
CA GLY A 236 13.28 -14.82 26.70
C GLY A 236 11.94 -14.59 26.00
N LYS A 237 11.08 -13.72 26.54
CA LYS A 237 9.71 -13.49 26.08
C LYS A 237 9.35 -12.01 26.08
N LEU A 238 8.47 -11.60 25.16
CA LEU A 238 7.64 -10.40 25.30
C LEU A 238 6.45 -10.72 26.22
N GLY A 239 5.88 -9.70 26.87
CA GLY A 239 4.74 -9.75 27.80
C GLY A 239 4.12 -11.12 28.08
N ASP A 240 2.87 -11.30 27.63
CA ASP A 240 2.15 -12.57 27.66
C ASP A 240 2.01 -13.22 26.27
N GLN A 241 2.48 -12.55 25.20
CA GLN A 241 2.58 -13.02 23.81
C GLN A 241 1.25 -13.54 23.26
N ASP A 242 0.16 -12.85 23.58
CA ASP A 242 -1.15 -13.08 22.99
C ASP A 242 -1.41 -12.21 21.74
N TYR A 243 -0.57 -11.19 21.54
CA TYR A 243 -0.58 -10.25 20.43
C TYR A 243 -1.94 -9.58 20.21
N ASN A 244 -2.69 -9.37 21.28
CA ASN A 244 -4.01 -8.76 21.24
C ASN A 244 -4.04 -7.33 21.80
N ASP A 245 -2.91 -6.78 22.25
CA ASP A 245 -2.83 -5.42 22.76
C ASP A 245 -3.39 -4.45 21.74
N VAL A 246 -3.06 -4.63 20.45
CA VAL A 246 -3.75 -3.99 19.33
C VAL A 246 -3.80 -4.94 18.14
N ILE A 247 -4.98 -5.10 17.55
CA ILE A 247 -5.19 -5.92 16.35
C ILE A 247 -5.74 -5.01 15.24
N PHE A 248 -5.14 -5.10 14.06
CA PHE A 248 -5.54 -4.29 12.92
C PHE A 248 -5.32 -5.03 11.60
N LYS A 249 -6.10 -4.62 10.60
CA LYS A 249 -5.95 -5.05 9.22
C LYS A 249 -5.21 -3.99 8.42
N VAL A 250 -4.36 -4.41 7.49
CA VAL A 250 -3.70 -3.53 6.54
C VAL A 250 -4.02 -3.98 5.13
N ASN A 251 -4.60 -3.08 4.33
CA ASN A 251 -4.72 -3.24 2.90
C ASN A 251 -3.70 -2.34 2.23
N VAL A 252 -2.89 -2.96 1.39
CA VAL A 252 -1.85 -2.26 0.65
C VAL A 252 -2.27 -2.23 -0.80
N ALA A 253 -2.68 -1.07 -1.31
CA ALA A 253 -3.09 -0.92 -2.70
C ALA A 253 -1.86 -1.20 -3.61
N GLY A 254 -1.81 -2.40 -4.20
CA GLY A 254 -0.65 -2.92 -4.95
C GLY A 254 -0.42 -4.42 -4.74
N VAL A 255 -0.91 -4.96 -3.62
CA VAL A 255 -0.84 -6.39 -3.29
C VAL A 255 -2.24 -7.00 -3.52
N GLY A 256 -2.47 -7.65 -4.66
CA GLY A 256 -3.58 -8.60 -4.79
C GLY A 256 -4.85 -8.20 -5.57
N VAL A 257 -4.90 -7.08 -6.29
CA VAL A 257 -5.95 -6.89 -7.32
C VAL A 257 -5.40 -7.39 -8.65
N PRO A 258 -6.02 -8.37 -9.34
CA PRO A 258 -5.54 -8.85 -10.63
C PRO A 258 -5.30 -7.66 -11.56
N GLU A 259 -4.09 -7.60 -12.11
CA GLU A 259 -3.66 -6.52 -12.97
C GLU A 259 -4.73 -6.19 -14.04
N PRO A 260 -4.83 -4.93 -14.50
CA PRO A 260 -5.69 -4.56 -15.62
C PRO A 260 -5.54 -5.48 -16.83
N ALA A 261 -4.37 -6.13 -16.99
CA ALA A 261 -4.13 -7.16 -18.00
C ALA A 261 -5.06 -8.37 -17.89
N SER A 262 -5.42 -8.81 -16.68
CA SER A 262 -6.35 -9.93 -16.44
C SER A 262 -7.79 -9.53 -16.77
N ALA A 263 -8.19 -8.30 -16.42
CA ALA A 263 -9.47 -7.74 -16.81
C ALA A 263 -9.55 -7.53 -18.33
N ALA A 264 -8.47 -7.07 -18.95
CA ALA A 264 -8.35 -6.90 -20.39
C ALA A 264 -8.41 -8.26 -21.12
N LEU A 265 -7.71 -9.29 -20.62
CA LEU A 265 -7.78 -10.66 -21.13
C LEU A 265 -9.18 -11.25 -20.98
N LEU A 266 -9.87 -10.98 -19.87
CA LEU A 266 -11.26 -11.39 -19.65
C LEU A 266 -12.21 -10.70 -20.65
N ILE A 267 -12.05 -9.39 -20.87
CA ILE A 267 -12.84 -8.62 -21.85
C ILE A 267 -12.57 -9.10 -23.28
N ILE A 268 -11.30 -9.32 -23.64
CA ILE A 268 -10.91 -9.87 -24.95
C ILE A 268 -11.48 -11.27 -25.13
N GLY A 269 -11.36 -12.13 -24.11
CA GLY A 269 -11.92 -13.48 -24.12
C GLY A 269 -13.45 -13.50 -24.27
N ALA A 270 -14.16 -12.64 -23.52
CA ALA A 270 -15.61 -12.48 -23.63
C ALA A 270 -16.03 -11.96 -25.02
N GLY A 271 -15.28 -11.01 -25.58
CA GLY A 271 -15.50 -10.50 -26.94
C GLY A 271 -15.33 -11.57 -28.01
N MET A 272 -14.32 -12.43 -27.89
CA MET A 272 -14.11 -13.55 -28.83
C MET A 272 -15.22 -14.59 -28.75
N LEU A 273 -15.76 -14.88 -27.57
CA LEU A 273 -16.86 -15.82 -27.39
C LEU A 273 -18.18 -15.30 -27.97
N LEU A 274 -18.49 -14.02 -27.78
CA LEU A 274 -19.71 -13.40 -28.32
C LEU A 274 -19.66 -13.21 -29.85
N GLY A 275 -18.47 -13.02 -30.43
CA GLY A 275 -18.28 -12.91 -31.88
C GLY A 275 -18.46 -14.22 -32.66
N ARG A 276 -18.30 -15.38 -32.01
CA ARG A 276 -18.23 -16.68 -32.69
C ARG A 276 -19.60 -17.27 -33.07
N ASN A 277 -20.68 -16.80 -32.45
CA ASN A 277 -22.03 -17.34 -32.65
C ASN A 277 -22.82 -16.73 -33.84
N ARG A 278 -22.20 -15.85 -34.65
CA ARG A 278 -22.84 -15.24 -35.82
C ARG A 278 -22.40 -15.86 -37.15
N LYS A 279 -22.19 -17.18 -37.24
CA LYS A 279 -22.17 -17.83 -38.55
C LYS A 279 -23.61 -17.96 -39.06
N PRO A 280 -24.00 -17.25 -40.13
CA PRO A 280 -25.32 -17.44 -40.73
C PRO A 280 -25.41 -18.88 -41.21
N ARG A 281 -26.38 -19.61 -40.68
CA ARG A 281 -26.76 -20.96 -41.12
C ARG A 281 -27.22 -20.81 -42.57
N ARG A 282 -26.29 -20.96 -43.52
CA ARG A 282 -26.60 -20.98 -44.96
C ARG A 282 -27.56 -22.15 -45.16
N GLY A 283 -28.79 -21.82 -45.51
CA GLY A 283 -29.87 -22.78 -45.71
C GLY A 283 -29.44 -23.88 -46.67
N GLN A 284 -29.61 -25.13 -46.23
CA GLN A 284 -29.78 -26.23 -47.16
C GLN A 284 -31.21 -26.12 -47.69
N VAL A 285 -31.33 -25.82 -48.98
CA VAL A 285 -32.55 -26.00 -49.76
C VAL A 285 -32.31 -27.24 -50.62
N HIS A 286 -33.10 -28.28 -50.40
CA HIS A 286 -33.35 -29.38 -51.33
C HIS A 286 -34.86 -29.56 -51.44
#